data_AF-A0A520XZV1-F1
#
_entry.id   AF-A0A520XZV1-F1
#
_cell.length_a   1.000
_cell.length_b   1.000
_cell.length_c   1.000
_cell.angle_alpha   90.00
_cell.angle_beta   90.00
_cell.angle_gamma   90.00
#
_symmetry.space_group_name_H-M   'P 1'
#
loop_
_entity.id
_entity.type
_entity.pdbx_description
1 polymer ?
#
loop_
_entity_poly.entity_id
_entity_poly.type
_entity_poly.pdbx_seq_one_letter_code
_entity_poly.pdbx_strand_id
1 'polypeptide(L)'
;MQHVAYDTYDLEKFQEHMKAMGGTPRGETLVRNDGFGILKQMFARGYEEGSAAETTFPEYVQRPNNETPEEVAITFAEETGKGFYDQVADAVEQEDDAPFFDFSRMPADWSVPEPTPIAGTR
;
A
#
# COMPACT_ATOMS: atom_id res chain seq x y z
N MET A 1 -17.64 -1.06 3.26
CA MET A 1 -16.22 -0.97 3.68
C MET A 1 -15.46 -0.51 2.45
N GLN A 2 -14.72 0.60 2.50
CA GLN A 2 -14.04 1.16 1.33
C GLN A 2 -12.64 0.55 1.13
N HIS A 3 -11.94 0.24 2.23
CA HIS A 3 -10.61 -0.38 2.21
C HIS A 3 -10.34 -1.24 3.46
N VAL A 4 -9.29 -2.06 3.38
CA VAL A 4 -8.71 -2.83 4.49
C VAL A 4 -7.26 -2.40 4.68
N ALA A 5 -6.88 -1.95 5.87
CA ALA A 5 -5.50 -1.57 6.19
C ALA A 5 -4.70 -2.74 6.79
N TYR A 6 -3.56 -3.05 6.17
CA TYR A 6 -2.62 -4.09 6.60
C TYR A 6 -1.37 -3.46 7.22
N ASP A 7 -1.06 -3.87 8.45
CA ASP A 7 0.20 -3.51 9.11
C ASP A 7 1.38 -4.15 8.37
N THR A 8 2.34 -3.31 7.98
CA THR A 8 3.48 -3.67 7.14
C THR A 8 4.75 -3.23 7.84
N TYR A 9 5.63 -4.19 8.14
CA TYR A 9 6.87 -3.93 8.87
C TYR A 9 7.82 -2.99 8.10
N ASP A 10 7.97 -3.21 6.79
CA ASP A 10 8.83 -2.43 5.90
C ASP A 10 8.09 -2.19 4.57
N LEU A 11 7.48 -1.01 4.44
CA LEU A 11 6.61 -0.67 3.32
C LEU A 11 7.40 -0.46 2.02
N GLU A 12 8.66 -0.04 2.11
CA GLU A 12 9.52 0.16 0.94
C GLU A 12 9.92 -1.18 0.35
N LYS A 13 10.43 -2.12 1.16
CA LYS A 13 10.73 -3.48 0.70
C LYS A 13 9.49 -4.20 0.18
N PHE A 14 8.34 -4.00 0.82
CA PHE A 14 7.08 -4.55 0.34
C PHE A 14 6.74 -4.02 -1.06
N GLN A 15 6.85 -2.71 -1.29
CA GLN A 15 6.59 -2.09 -2.59
C GLN A 15 7.53 -2.59 -3.67
N GLU A 16 8.82 -2.71 -3.38
CA GLU A 16 9.81 -3.27 -4.30
C GLU A 16 9.43 -4.69 -4.71
N HIS A 17 9.11 -5.54 -3.74
CA HIS A 17 8.73 -6.92 -4.00
C HIS A 17 7.40 -7.03 -4.77
N MET A 18 6.40 -6.26 -4.37
CA MET A 18 5.09 -6.21 -5.03
C MET A 18 5.22 -5.77 -6.50
N LYS A 19 6.00 -4.72 -6.78
CA LYS A 19 6.28 -4.26 -8.16
C LYS A 19 7.04 -5.31 -8.97
N ALA A 20 7.99 -6.01 -8.37
CA ALA A 20 8.72 -7.10 -9.02
C ALA A 20 7.80 -8.27 -9.43
N MET A 21 6.73 -8.51 -8.66
CA MET A 21 5.70 -9.50 -9.00
C MET A 21 4.65 -8.99 -10.02
N GLY A 22 4.80 -7.76 -10.53
CA GLY A 22 3.85 -7.15 -11.45
C GLY A 22 2.65 -6.51 -10.78
N GLY A 23 2.75 -6.22 -9.49
CA GLY A 23 1.79 -5.36 -8.81
C GLY A 23 2.03 -3.88 -9.09
N THR A 24 0.99 -3.08 -8.97
CA THR A 24 1.05 -1.63 -9.15
C THR A 24 0.28 -0.92 -8.04
N PRO A 25 0.92 -0.03 -7.26
CA PRO A 25 0.22 0.74 -6.25
C PRO A 25 -0.68 1.79 -6.89
N ARG A 26 -1.62 2.31 -6.10
CA ARG A 26 -2.34 3.53 -6.41
C ARG A 26 -1.50 4.70 -5.91
N GLY A 27 -0.99 5.50 -6.85
CA GLY A 27 -0.25 6.72 -6.53
C GLY A 27 1.03 6.50 -5.73
N GLU A 28 1.47 7.58 -5.07
CA GLU A 28 2.68 7.60 -4.25
C GLU A 28 2.40 7.24 -2.79
N THR A 29 3.45 6.82 -2.07
CA THR A 29 3.36 6.59 -0.62
C THR A 29 3.14 7.91 0.10
N LEU A 30 2.04 8.00 0.86
CA LEU A 30 1.78 9.13 1.72
C LEU A 30 2.58 8.97 3.00
N VAL A 31 3.25 10.04 3.44
CA VAL A 31 3.94 10.07 4.73
C VAL A 31 3.41 11.23 5.55
N ARG A 32 2.89 10.92 6.75
CA ARG A 32 2.26 11.90 7.62
C ARG A 32 2.62 11.68 9.08
N ASN A 33 2.59 12.74 9.89
CA ASN A 33 2.54 12.60 11.34
C ASN A 33 1.08 12.71 11.80
N ASP A 34 0.55 11.66 12.44
CA ASP A 34 -0.86 11.59 12.82
C ASP A 34 -1.11 11.89 14.32
N GLY A 35 -0.13 12.48 15.01
CA GLY A 35 -0.17 12.73 16.44
C GLY A 35 0.34 11.58 17.29
N PHE A 36 0.51 10.38 16.72
CA PHE A 36 1.13 9.22 17.37
C PHE A 36 2.52 8.89 16.80
N GLY A 37 2.99 9.67 15.82
CA GLY A 37 4.27 9.48 15.15
C GLY A 37 4.13 9.48 13.63
N ILE A 38 5.20 9.11 12.93
CA ILE A 38 5.17 8.95 11.48
C ILE A 38 4.31 7.74 11.12
N LEU A 39 3.46 7.94 10.11
CA LEU A 39 2.66 6.93 9.45
C LEU A 39 2.93 7.03 7.95
N LYS A 40 3.49 5.96 7.38
CA LYS A 40 3.58 5.76 5.93
C LYS A 40 2.38 4.95 5.46
N GLN A 41 1.76 5.32 4.35
CA GLN A 41 0.58 4.66 3.80
C GLN A 41 0.70 4.52 2.29
N MET A 42 0.40 3.33 1.78
CA MET A 42 0.29 3.07 0.36
C MET A 42 -1.09 2.48 0.08
N PHE A 43 -1.83 3.11 -0.82
CA PHE A 43 -3.08 2.56 -1.31
C PHE A 43 -2.79 1.67 -2.52
N ALA A 44 -3.46 0.53 -2.60
CA ALA A 44 -3.40 -0.34 -3.76
C ALA A 44 -4.64 -0.16 -4.64
N ARG A 45 -4.68 -0.87 -5.76
CA ARG A 45 -5.87 -0.96 -6.61
C ARG A 45 -6.77 -2.13 -6.14
N GLY A 46 -7.93 -2.31 -6.76
CA GLY A 46 -8.72 -3.52 -6.58
C GLY A 46 -8.02 -4.74 -7.17
N TYR A 47 -8.33 -5.95 -6.70
CA TYR A 47 -7.80 -7.18 -7.31
C TYR A 47 -8.43 -7.49 -8.67
N GLU A 48 -9.61 -6.94 -8.93
CA GLU A 48 -10.29 -6.96 -10.21
C GLU A 48 -10.25 -5.55 -10.82
N GLU A 49 -10.44 -5.49 -12.15
CA GLU A 49 -10.60 -4.23 -12.86
C GLU A 49 -11.83 -3.46 -12.34
N GLY A 50 -11.68 -2.15 -12.15
CA GLY A 50 -12.80 -1.29 -11.80
C GLY A 50 -12.42 0.04 -11.18
N SER A 51 -13.40 0.93 -11.14
CA SER A 51 -13.24 2.31 -10.71
C SER A 51 -12.70 2.45 -9.29
N ALA A 52 -11.76 3.38 -9.11
CA ALA A 52 -11.24 3.76 -7.79
C ALA A 52 -12.34 4.26 -6.82
N ALA A 53 -13.47 4.75 -7.33
CA ALA A 53 -14.58 5.22 -6.51
C ALA A 53 -15.49 4.09 -6.00
N GLU A 54 -15.52 2.95 -6.69
CA GLU A 54 -16.52 1.89 -6.48
C GLU A 54 -15.90 0.59 -5.96
N THR A 55 -14.63 0.35 -6.27
CA THR A 55 -13.92 -0.88 -5.90
C THR A 55 -13.30 -0.79 -4.51
N THR A 56 -13.41 -1.89 -3.74
CA THR A 56 -12.67 -2.01 -2.47
C THR A 56 -11.20 -2.28 -2.74
N PHE A 57 -10.31 -1.58 -2.03
CA PHE A 57 -8.86 -1.73 -2.21
C PHE A 57 -8.12 -1.98 -0.89
N PRO A 58 -6.97 -2.67 -0.94
CA PRO A 58 -6.09 -2.77 0.22
C PRO A 58 -5.34 -1.46 0.45
N GLU A 59 -5.08 -1.17 1.71
CA GLU A 59 -4.15 -0.15 2.17
C GLU A 59 -3.03 -0.83 2.96
N TYR A 60 -1.79 -0.41 2.76
CA TYR A 60 -0.64 -0.93 3.49
C TYR A 60 -0.02 0.20 4.30
N VAL A 61 0.10 -0.01 5.60
CA VAL A 61 0.54 1.02 6.54
C VAL A 61 1.79 0.57 7.28
N GLN A 62 2.72 1.50 7.49
CA GLN A 62 3.89 1.30 8.33
C GLN A 62 3.98 2.43 9.34
N ARG A 63 4.12 2.08 10.62
CA ARG A 63 4.60 2.99 11.66
C ARG A 63 6.07 2.67 11.94
N PRO A 64 7.02 3.46 11.41
CA PRO A 64 8.42 3.20 11.66
C PRO A 64 8.72 3.28 13.16
N ASN A 65 9.52 2.33 13.66
CA ASN A 65 10.11 2.42 14.99
C ASN A 65 11.19 3.50 14.93
N ASN A 66 10.80 4.76 15.11
CA ASN A 66 11.73 5.88 15.05
C ASN A 66 12.68 5.82 16.26
N GLU A 67 13.88 5.27 16.09
CA GLU A 67 14.93 5.35 17.12
C GLU A 67 15.62 6.72 17.13
N THR A 68 15.49 7.53 16.07
CA THR A 68 16.13 8.86 15.98
C THR A 68 15.18 9.97 15.50
N PRO A 69 15.13 11.13 16.20
CA PRO A 69 14.29 12.28 15.85
C PRO A 69 14.55 12.94 14.48
N GLU A 70 15.66 12.64 13.81
CA GLU A 70 16.10 13.31 12.58
C GLU A 70 15.34 12.84 11.33
N GLU A 71 14.83 11.60 11.30
CA GLU A 71 13.95 11.10 10.23
C GLU A 71 12.56 11.76 10.26
N VAL A 72 12.15 12.26 11.42
CA VAL A 72 10.85 12.89 11.65
C VAL A 72 10.77 14.28 11.01
N ALA A 73 11.89 15.00 10.90
CA ALA A 73 11.93 16.40 10.46
C ALA A 73 11.75 16.61 8.95
N ILE A 74 12.11 15.63 8.10
CA ILE A 74 12.03 15.74 6.63
C ILE A 74 10.58 15.65 6.14
N THR A 75 9.71 14.93 6.87
CA THR A 75 8.31 14.70 6.50
C THR A 75 7.33 15.82 6.85
N PHE A 76 7.76 16.88 7.54
CA PHE A 76 6.89 17.98 7.97
C PHE A 76 6.65 19.05 6.90
N ALA A 77 7.44 19.11 5.83
CA ALA A 77 7.63 20.38 5.15
C ALA A 77 6.64 20.77 4.04
N GLU A 78 5.80 19.89 3.45
CA GLU A 78 5.00 20.40 2.30
C GLU A 78 3.62 19.80 1.98
N GLU A 79 3.20 18.62 2.46
CA GLU A 79 2.06 17.98 1.76
C GLU A 79 1.11 17.10 2.60
N THR A 80 0.77 17.50 3.82
CA THR A 80 -0.06 16.65 4.69
C THR A 80 -1.49 17.15 4.81
N GLY A 81 -2.37 16.67 3.92
CA GLY A 81 -3.82 16.80 4.08
C GLY A 81 -4.68 16.41 2.87
N LYS A 82 -4.08 16.37 1.67
CA LYS A 82 -4.83 16.19 0.41
C LYS A 82 -4.51 14.92 -0.40
N GLY A 83 -3.43 14.20 -0.09
CA GLY A 83 -2.90 13.16 -0.98
C GLY A 83 -3.85 12.02 -1.37
N PHE A 84 -4.59 11.40 -0.43
CA PHE A 84 -5.38 10.21 -0.78
C PHE A 84 -6.59 10.52 -1.68
N TYR A 85 -7.42 11.51 -1.30
CA TYR A 85 -8.59 11.84 -2.10
C TYR A 85 -8.21 12.45 -3.45
N ASP A 86 -7.09 13.17 -3.52
CA ASP A 86 -6.54 13.65 -4.78
C ASP A 86 -6.06 12.46 -5.64
N GLN A 87 -5.34 11.48 -5.06
CA GLN A 87 -4.98 10.25 -5.79
C GLN A 87 -6.19 9.45 -6.29
N VAL A 88 -7.31 9.43 -5.55
CA VAL A 88 -8.56 8.80 -6.01
C VAL A 88 -9.22 9.64 -7.10
N ALA A 89 -9.29 10.96 -6.95
CA ALA A 89 -9.88 11.84 -7.93
C ALA A 89 -9.10 11.79 -9.25
N ASP A 90 -7.78 11.85 -9.19
CA ASP A 90 -6.87 11.71 -10.33
C ASP A 90 -7.06 10.36 -11.01
N ALA A 91 -7.20 9.28 -10.24
CA ALA A 91 -7.46 7.95 -10.78
C ALA A 91 -8.82 7.83 -11.48
N VAL A 92 -9.87 8.46 -10.93
CA VAL A 92 -11.20 8.50 -11.56
C VAL A 92 -11.15 9.33 -12.83
N GLU A 93 -10.48 10.49 -12.82
CA GLU A 93 -10.32 11.36 -14.00
C GLU A 93 -9.53 10.66 -15.12
N GLN A 94 -8.55 9.84 -14.76
CA GLN A 94 -7.72 9.09 -15.71
C GLN A 94 -8.32 7.75 -16.14
N GLU A 95 -9.49 7.36 -15.63
CA GLU A 95 -10.08 6.03 -15.83
C GLU A 95 -9.06 4.91 -15.51
N ASP A 96 -8.28 5.08 -14.43
CA ASP A 96 -7.29 4.08 -13.97
C ASP A 96 -7.99 2.91 -13.27
N ASP A 97 -8.59 2.06 -14.10
CA ASP A 97 -9.36 0.90 -13.66
C ASP A 97 -8.52 -0.37 -13.57
N ALA A 98 -7.21 -0.29 -13.85
CA ALA A 98 -6.33 -1.44 -13.87
C ALA A 98 -6.31 -2.20 -12.53
N PRO A 99 -6.15 -3.54 -12.54
CA PRO A 99 -6.08 -4.32 -11.32
C PRO A 99 -4.78 -4.08 -10.56
N PHE A 100 -4.76 -4.49 -9.29
CA PHE A 100 -3.61 -4.37 -8.41
C PHE A 100 -2.44 -5.24 -8.89
N PHE A 101 -2.74 -6.45 -9.37
CA PHE A 101 -1.75 -7.38 -9.91
C PHE A 101 -2.12 -7.83 -11.31
N ASP A 102 -1.09 -7.91 -12.17
CA ASP A 102 -1.17 -8.65 -13.42
C ASP A 102 -1.01 -10.16 -13.16
N PHE A 103 -2.13 -10.84 -12.92
CA PHE A 103 -2.13 -12.28 -12.66
C PHE A 103 -1.69 -13.12 -13.86
N SER A 104 -1.57 -12.57 -15.06
CA SER A 104 -0.99 -13.30 -16.20
C SER A 104 0.50 -13.62 -16.00
N ARG A 105 1.16 -12.92 -15.07
CA ARG A 105 2.55 -13.19 -14.65
C ARG A 105 2.67 -14.30 -13.64
N MET A 106 1.56 -14.73 -13.05
CA MET A 106 1.55 -15.84 -12.11
C MET A 106 1.82 -17.15 -12.87
N PRO A 107 2.69 -18.03 -12.36
CA PRO A 107 2.90 -19.34 -12.98
C PRO A 107 1.58 -20.11 -13.09
N ALA A 108 1.32 -20.71 -14.26
CA ALA A 108 0.09 -21.46 -14.50
C ALA A 108 -0.04 -22.71 -13.59
N ASP A 109 1.09 -23.20 -13.08
CA ASP A 109 1.20 -24.31 -12.15
C ASP A 109 1.34 -23.86 -10.68
N TRP A 110 1.16 -22.57 -10.39
CA TRP A 110 1.21 -22.07 -9.03
C TRP A 110 0.11 -22.71 -8.18
N SER A 111 0.52 -23.27 -7.04
CA SER A 111 -0.36 -23.81 -6.02
C SER A 111 -0.04 -23.18 -4.67
N VAL A 112 -1.07 -23.00 -3.85
CA VAL A 112 -0.89 -22.54 -2.45
C VAL A 112 0.10 -23.47 -1.75
N PRO A 113 1.22 -22.96 -1.20
CA PRO A 113 2.15 -23.78 -0.44
C PRO A 113 1.47 -24.36 0.80
N GLU A 114 1.87 -25.58 1.19
CA GLU A 114 1.41 -26.17 2.46
C GLU A 114 1.75 -25.22 3.63
N PRO A 115 0.76 -24.82 4.44
CA PRO A 115 0.99 -23.88 5.52
C PRO A 115 1.98 -24.49 6.51
N THR A 116 3.08 -23.77 6.77
CA THR A 116 4.04 -24.16 7.81
C THR A 116 3.68 -23.37 9.08
N PRO A 117 3.15 -24.02 10.14
CA PRO A 117 2.92 -23.33 11.40
C PRO A 117 4.25 -22.77 11.90
N ILE A 118 4.26 -21.49 12.26
CA ILE A 118 5.40 -20.92 12.96
C ILE A 118 5.46 -21.63 14.32
N ALA A 119 6.51 -22.43 14.55
CA ALA A 119 6.75 -23.03 15.85
C ALA A 119 6.83 -21.90 16.88
N GLY A 120 5.89 -21.90 17.82
CA GLY A 120 5.55 -20.71 18.59
C GLY A 120 6.73 -20.07 19.34
N THR A 121 6.76 -18.75 19.32
CA THR A 121 6.80 -17.94 20.54
C THR A 121 6.30 -16.54 20.15
N ARG A 122 5.12 -16.19 20.65
CA ARG A 122 4.68 -14.80 20.76
C ARG A 122 4.99 -14.34 22.17
#